data_AF-A0A6J5GDE1-F1
#
_entry.id   AF-A0A6J5GDE1-F1
#
_cell.length_a   1.000
_cell.length_b   1.000
_cell.length_c   1.000
_cell.angle_alpha   90.00
_cell.angle_beta   90.00
_cell.angle_gamma   90.00
#
_symmetry.space_group_name_H-M   'P 1'
#
loop_
_entity.id
_entity.type
_entity.pdbx_description
1 polymer ?
#
loop_
_entity_poly.entity_id
_entity_poly.type
_entity_poly.pdbx_seq_one_letter_code
_entity_poly.pdbx_strand_id
1 'polypeptide(L)' 'MSFAAITDEPAAEVAAAGHDRCIVPIKPENMDAWLNPDPSDLAASYAILDDKERPYYEHQLAA' A
#
# COMPACT_ATOMS: atom_id res chain seq x y z
N MET A 1 18.55 8.56 10.88
CA MET A 1 17.15 8.72 10.43
C MET A 1 16.64 7.33 10.06
N SER A 2 15.48 6.92 10.56
CA SER A 2 14.84 5.64 10.25
C SER A 2 13.45 5.87 9.67
N PHE A 3 12.91 4.87 8.98
CA PHE A 3 11.55 4.87 8.46
C PHE A 3 10.94 3.46 8.60
N ALA A 4 9.63 3.36 8.39
CA ALA A 4 8.90 2.09 8.34
C ALA A 4 7.94 2.09 7.14
N ALA A 5 7.62 0.91 6.64
CA ALA A 5 6.61 0.73 5.60
C ALA A 5 5.24 0.43 6.25
N ILE A 6 4.18 1.00 5.69
CA ILE A 6 2.80 0.65 6.05
C ILE A 6 2.40 -0.56 5.20
N THR A 7 1.87 -1.58 5.86
CA THR A 7 1.41 -2.81 5.19
C THR A 7 -0.07 -3.03 5.44
N ASP A 8 -0.71 -3.77 4.55
CA ASP A 8 -2.07 -4.27 4.69
C ASP A 8 -2.20 -5.72 4.19
N GLU A 9 -3.41 -6.27 4.17
CA GLU A 9 -3.72 -7.59 3.63
C GLU A 9 -3.25 -7.71 2.17
N PRO A 10 -2.56 -8.81 1.81
CA PRO A 10 -2.06 -9.01 0.46
C PRO A 10 -3.19 -9.25 -0.55
N ALA A 11 -2.91 -8.98 -1.82
CA ALA A 11 -3.73 -9.50 -2.92
C ALA A 11 -3.68 -11.04 -2.92
N ALA A 12 -4.72 -11.69 -3.46
CA ALA A 12 -4.90 -13.14 -3.35
C ALA A 12 -3.72 -13.94 -3.92
N GLU A 13 -3.13 -13.46 -5.01
CA GLU A 13 -1.96 -14.03 -5.66
C GLU A 13 -0.68 -13.90 -4.82
N VAL A 14 -0.55 -12.82 -4.06
CA VAL A 14 0.57 -12.60 -3.12
C VAL A 14 0.38 -13.47 -1.88
N ALA A 15 -0.85 -13.61 -1.40
CA ALA A 15 -1.21 -14.55 -0.33
C ALA A 15 -0.91 -16.01 -0.73
N ALA A 16 -1.26 -16.39 -1.96
CA ALA A 16 -1.01 -17.72 -2.51
C ALA A 16 0.50 -18.05 -2.60
N ALA A 17 1.35 -17.04 -2.79
CA ALA A 17 2.80 -17.20 -2.72
C ALA A 17 3.35 -17.33 -1.29
N GLY A 18 2.49 -17.29 -0.26
CA GLY A 18 2.85 -17.51 1.15
C GLY A 18 3.12 -16.24 1.95
N HIS A 19 2.78 -15.06 1.43
CA HIS A 19 2.90 -13.81 2.16
C HIS A 19 1.65 -13.50 2.99
N ASP A 20 1.86 -12.98 4.20
CA ASP A 20 0.78 -12.59 5.13
C ASP A 20 0.46 -11.08 5.05
N ARG A 21 1.35 -10.27 4.47
CA ARG A 21 1.21 -8.80 4.36
C ARG A 21 1.80 -8.29 3.06
N CYS A 22 1.24 -7.21 2.53
CA CYS A 22 1.77 -6.48 1.38
C CYS A 22 1.89 -4.98 1.71
N ILE A 23 2.87 -4.29 1.11
CA ILE A 23 3.03 -2.83 1.26
C ILE A 23 1.82 -2.13 0.63
N VAL A 24 1.32 -1.08 1.28
CA VAL A 24 0.25 -0.24 0.71
C VAL A 24 0.87 0.72 -0.32
N PRO A 25 0.57 0.58 -1.62
CA PRO A 25 1.00 1.57 -2.61
C PRO A 25 0.18 2.85 -2.47
N ILE A 26 0.85 4.00 -2.55
CA ILE A 26 0.18 5.30 -2.68
C ILE A 26 0.05 5.61 -4.17
N LYS A 27 -1.18 5.87 -4.63
CA LYS A 27 -1.41 6.31 -6.00
C LYS A 27 -0.64 7.60 -6.30
N PRO A 28 -0.12 7.77 -7.53
CA PRO A 28 0.57 9.01 -7.92
C PRO A 28 -0.28 10.28 -7.67
N GLU A 29 -1.58 10.21 -7.91
CA GLU A 29 -2.53 11.33 -7.69
C GLU A 29 -2.68 11.74 -6.22
N ASN A 30 -2.35 10.85 -5.27
CA ASN A 30 -2.43 11.10 -3.84
C ASN A 30 -1.07 11.51 -3.22
N MET A 31 0.00 11.62 -4.01
CA MET A 31 1.36 11.86 -3.49
C MET A 31 1.50 13.18 -2.72
N ASP A 32 0.98 14.28 -3.27
CA ASP A 32 1.13 15.60 -2.65
C ASP A 32 0.40 15.67 -1.31
N ALA A 33 -0.79 15.08 -1.23
CA ALA A 33 -1.58 15.00 -0.01
C ALA A 33 -0.94 14.05 1.03
N TRP A 34 -0.28 12.97 0.60
CA TRP A 34 0.44 12.06 1.49
C TRP A 34 1.68 12.71 2.11
N LEU A 35 2.44 13.47 1.32
CA LEU A 35 3.66 14.12 1.79
C LEU A 35 3.39 15.39 2.63
N ASN A 36 2.20 15.99 2.48
CA ASN A 36 1.80 17.21 3.20
C ASN A 36 0.42 17.02 3.87
N PRO A 37 0.31 16.14 4.88
CA PRO A 37 -0.97 15.87 5.51
C PRO A 37 -1.46 17.04 6.36
N ASP A 38 -2.78 17.20 6.45
CA ASP A 38 -3.40 18.06 7.45
C ASP A 38 -3.48 17.28 8.79
N PRO A 39 -2.73 17.69 9.84
CA PRO A 39 -2.75 17.00 11.12
C PRO A 39 -4.10 17.09 11.84
N SER A 40 -5.00 17.99 11.40
CA SER A 40 -6.36 18.09 11.92
C SER A 40 -7.37 17.19 11.20
N ASP A 41 -6.98 16.61 10.05
CA ASP A 41 -7.80 15.70 9.25
C ASP A 41 -7.08 14.38 8.95
N LEU A 42 -6.96 13.55 9.99
CA LEU A 42 -6.40 12.20 9.85
C LEU A 42 -7.27 11.31 8.96
N ALA A 43 -8.57 11.60 8.84
CA ALA A 43 -9.48 10.79 8.02
C ALA A 43 -9.09 10.86 6.54
N ALA A 44 -8.65 12.02 6.05
CA ALA A 44 -8.11 12.16 4.71
C ALA A 44 -6.87 11.28 4.47
N SER A 45 -5.95 11.18 5.44
CA SER A 45 -4.78 10.31 5.33
C SER A 45 -5.16 8.82 5.31
N TYR A 46 -6.14 8.40 6.11
CA TYR A 46 -6.65 7.02 6.06
C TYR A 46 -7.35 6.71 4.73
N ALA A 47 -8.11 7.66 4.19
CA ALA A 47 -8.77 7.50 2.89
C ALA A 47 -7.76 7.27 1.75
N ILE A 48 -6.58 7.90 1.80
CA ILE A 48 -5.48 7.64 0.84
C ILE A 48 -4.98 6.20 0.93
N LEU A 49 -4.86 5.64 2.15
CA LEU A 49 -4.43 4.26 2.35
C LEU A 49 -5.49 3.25 1.90
N ASP A 50 -6.77 3.58 2.07
CA ASP A 50 -7.89 2.77 1.61
C ASP A 50 -8.01 2.79 0.07
N ASP A 51 -7.70 3.93 -0.55
CA ASP A 51 -7.64 4.12 -2.01
C ASP A 51 -6.32 3.63 -2.64
N LYS A 52 -5.83 2.50 -2.15
CA LYS A 52 -4.63 1.84 -2.67
C LYS A 52 -4.91 1.14 -4.00
N GLU A 53 -3.94 1.20 -4.91
CA GLU A 53 -3.94 0.31 -6.07
C GLU A 53 -3.84 -1.16 -5.62
N ARG A 54 -4.47 -2.04 -6.39
CA ARG A 54 -4.30 -3.49 -6.27
C ARG A 54 -3.75 -4.04 -7.59
N PRO A 55 -2.45 -3.86 -7.87
CA PRO A 55 -1.84 -4.44 -9.04
C PRO A 55 -1.98 -5.95 -8.98
N TYR A 56 -2.24 -6.58 -10.13
CA TYR A 56 -2.21 -8.02 -10.24
C TYR A 56 -0.78 -8.49 -10.49
N TYR A 57 -0.27 -9.38 -9.65
CA TYR A 57 1.09 -9.90 -9.77
C TYR A 57 1.13 -11.32 -10.36
N GLU A 58 1.53 -11.43 -11.63
CA GLU A 58 1.87 -12.73 -12.21
C GLU A 58 3.19 -13.23 -11.65
N HIS A 59 3.17 -14.39 -11.01
CA HIS A 59 4.37 -15.08 -10.53
C HIS A 59 4.68 -16.28 -11.43
N GLN A 60 5.90 -16.29 -11.99
CA GLN A 60 6.47 -17.49 -12.59
C GLN A 60 7.26 -18.25 -11.53
N LEU A 61 7.14 -19.58 -11.49
CA LEU A 61 8.04 -20.41 -10.70
C LEU A 61 9.46 -20.21 -11.22
N ALA A 62 10.36 -19.72 -10.37
CA ALA A 62 11.78 -19.71 -10.67
C ALA A 62 12.24 -21.17 -10.83
N ALA A 63 12.73 -21.52 -12.03
CA ALA A 63 13.27 -22.84 -12.36
C ALA A 63 14.62 -23.09 -11.68
#